data_AF-A0A9P5XIS9-F1
#
_entry.id   AF-A0A9P5XIS9-F1
#
_cell.length_a   1.000
_cell.length_b   1.000
_cell.length_c   1.000
_cell.angle_alpha   90.00
_cell.angle_beta   90.00
_cell.angle_gamma   90.00
#
_symmetry.space_group_name_H-M   'P 1'
#
loop_
_entity.id
_entity.type
_entity.pdbx_description
1 polymer ?
#
loop_
_entity_poly.entity_id
_entity_poly.type
_entity_poly.pdbx_seq_one_letter_code
_entity_poly.pdbx_strand_id
1 'polypeptide(L)' 'MLLKDRQTCLRFDDYISDPTPINNGIGQGDPLSMLIYLIYNADLLQIPNKAEEEAIGYVDDVCFIAFGK' A
#
# COMPACT_ATOMS: atom_id res chain seq x y z
N MET A 1 -7.74 0.35 15.90
CA MET A 1 -6.64 0.60 14.95
C MET A 1 -6.89 -0.31 13.76
N LEU A 2 -6.83 0.19 12.53
CA LEU A 2 -7.06 -0.62 11.33
C LEU A 2 -6.06 -1.79 11.24
N LEU A 3 -6.48 -2.90 10.60
CA LEU A 3 -5.64 -4.04 10.21
C LEU A 3 -5.00 -4.86 11.36
N LYS A 4 -5.62 -4.88 12.55
CA LYS A 4 -5.19 -5.69 13.71
C LYS A 4 -5.84 -7.07 13.74
N ASP A 5 -5.22 -7.99 14.48
CA ASP A 5 -5.76 -9.30 14.84
C ASP A 5 -6.14 -10.18 13.64
N ARG A 6 -5.39 -10.04 12.54
CA ARG A 6 -5.57 -10.83 11.32
C ARG A 6 -4.69 -12.07 11.35
N GLN A 7 -5.20 -13.16 10.79
CA GLN A 7 -4.46 -14.40 10.59
C GLN A 7 -4.72 -14.94 9.18
N THR A 8 -3.81 -15.75 8.67
CA THR A 8 -3.98 -16.48 7.41
C THR A 8 -3.56 -17.94 7.57
N CYS A 9 -4.11 -18.82 6.74
CA CYS A 9 -3.59 -20.16 6.53
C CYS A 9 -3.17 -20.29 5.06
N LEU A 10 -2.08 -21.01 4.82
CA LEU A 10 -1.63 -21.36 3.48
C LEU A 10 -2.21 -22.73 3.12
N ARG A 11 -2.72 -22.88 1.89
CA ARG A 11 -3.22 -24.16 1.37
C ARG A 11 -2.42 -24.58 0.15
N PHE A 12 -1.90 -25.80 0.17
CA PHE A 12 -1.21 -26.46 -0.94
C PHE A 12 -1.76 -27.87 -1.06
N ASP A 13 -2.40 -28.19 -2.19
CA ASP A 13 -3.06 -29.48 -2.45
C ASP A 13 -4.02 -29.91 -1.30
N ASP A 14 -3.62 -30.92 -0.54
CA ASP A 14 -4.33 -31.51 0.60
C ASP A 14 -3.82 -31.02 1.97
N TYR A 15 -2.79 -30.17 2.01
CA TYR A 15 -2.27 -29.57 3.23
C TYR A 15 -2.78 -28.14 3.46
N ILE A 16 -3.15 -27.85 4.70
CA ILE A 16 -3.46 -26.50 5.20
C ILE A 16 -2.54 -26.21 6.38
N SER A 17 -1.87 -25.06 6.36
CA SER A 17 -0.99 -24.64 7.46
C SER A 17 -1.78 -24.23 8.69
N ASP A 18 -1.12 -24.26 9.85
CA ASP A 18 -1.61 -23.58 11.05
C ASP A 18 -1.82 -22.07 10.78
N PRO A 19 -2.76 -21.43 11.49
CA PRO A 19 -2.98 -19.99 11.38
C PRO A 19 -1.72 -19.19 11.74
N THR A 20 -1.29 -18.32 10.83
CA THR A 20 -0.15 -17.43 11.02
C THR A 20 -0.64 -15.98 11.14
N PRO A 21 -0.20 -15.21 12.16
CA PRO A 21 -0.60 -13.82 12.33
C PRO A 21 -0.07 -12.92 11.19
N ILE A 22 -0.94 -12.05 10.67
CA ILE A 22 -0.59 -11.03 9.67
C ILE A 22 -0.34 -9.70 10.37
N ASN A 23 0.94 -9.43 10.62
CA ASN A 23 1.40 -8.26 11.35
C ASN A 23 1.74 -7.06 10.44
N ASN A 24 1.75 -7.24 9.11
CA ASN A 24 2.05 -6.20 8.15
C ASN A 24 1.28 -6.39 6.84
N GLY A 25 1.22 -5.33 6.03
CA GLY A 25 0.58 -5.32 4.73
C GLY A 25 -0.95 -5.37 4.80
N ILE A 26 -1.56 -5.27 3.64
CA ILE A 26 -3.01 -5.36 3.42
C ILE A 26 -3.33 -6.53 2.51
N GLY A 27 -4.53 -7.09 2.64
CA GLY A 27 -4.96 -8.20 1.79
C GLY A 27 -5.20 -7.71 0.37
N GLN A 28 -4.62 -8.38 -0.63
CA GLN A 28 -4.91 -8.10 -2.03
C GLN A 28 -6.30 -8.63 -2.41
N GLY A 29 -6.99 -7.92 -3.31
CA GLY A 29 -8.32 -8.30 -3.81
C GLY A 29 -9.50 -7.78 -2.99
N ASP A 30 -9.26 -7.16 -1.83
CA ASP A 30 -10.29 -6.43 -1.08
C ASP A 30 -10.37 -4.97 -1.58
N PRO A 31 -11.53 -4.50 -2.06
CA PRO A 31 -11.73 -3.10 -2.44
C PRO A 31 -11.38 -2.11 -1.31
N LEU A 32 -11.58 -2.48 -0.05
CA LEU A 32 -11.23 -1.61 1.08
C LEU A 32 -9.72 -1.48 1.25
N SER A 33 -8.96 -2.56 0.99
CA SER A 33 -7.50 -2.51 0.96
C SER A 33 -6.99 -1.50 -0.06
N MET A 34 -7.60 -1.45 -1.25
CA MET A 34 -7.21 -0.46 -2.27
C MET A 34 -7.39 0.98 -1.79
N LEU A 35 -8.52 1.28 -1.14
CA LEU A 35 -8.75 2.62 -0.58
C LEU A 35 -7.73 2.96 0.52
N ILE A 36 -7.46 2.02 1.43
CA ILE A 36 -6.50 2.21 2.51
C ILE A 36 -5.09 2.43 1.94
N TYR A 37 -4.74 1.73 0.87
CA TYR A 37 -3.45 1.89 0.19
C TYR A 37 -3.27 3.28 -0.42
N LEU A 38 -4.31 3.82 -1.07
CA LEU A 38 -4.30 5.19 -1.59
C LEU A 38 -4.10 6.23 -0.48
N ILE A 39 -4.74 6.04 0.68
CA ILE A 39 -4.56 6.93 1.84
C ILE A 39 -3.14 6.81 2.40
N TYR A 40 -2.60 5.59 2.51
CA TYR A 40 -1.24 5.36 2.99
C TYR A 40 -0.18 6.04 2.11
N ASN A 41 -0.37 6.02 0.79
CA ASN A 41 0.56 6.64 -0.17
C ASN A 41 0.31 8.14 -0.40
N ALA A 42 -0.77 8.73 0.12
CA ALA A 42 -1.16 10.11 -0.19
C ALA A 42 -0.09 11.13 0.20
N ASP A 43 0.65 10.88 1.28
CA ASP A 43 1.72 11.76 1.76
C ASP A 43 2.91 11.82 0.80
N LEU A 44 3.08 10.81 -0.07
CA LEU A 44 4.12 10.83 -1.11
C LEU A 44 3.91 11.98 -2.09
N LEU A 45 2.66 12.35 -2.36
CA LEU A 45 2.32 13.47 -3.25
C LEU A 45 2.65 14.84 -2.65
N GLN A 46 2.94 14.89 -1.35
CA GLN A 46 3.30 16.12 -0.64
C GLN A 46 4.82 16.28 -0.47
N ILE A 47 5.62 15.32 -0.94
CA ILE A 47 7.08 15.40 -0.87
C ILE A 47 7.64 16.59 -1.68
N PRO A 48 7.17 16.88 -2.92
CA PRO A 48 7.58 18.08 -3.65
C PRO A 48 7.27 19.33 -2.83
N ASN A 49 8.28 20.18 -2.61
CA ASN A 49 8.12 21.36 -1.76
C ASN A 49 8.60 22.66 -2.41
N LYS A 50 9.04 22.59 -3.67
CA LYS A 50 9.43 23.75 -4.47
C LYS A 50 8.48 23.96 -5.64
N ALA A 51 8.45 25.18 -6.17
CA ALA A 51 7.60 25.53 -7.30
C ALA A 51 7.99 24.78 -8.59
N GLU A 52 9.26 24.36 -8.69
CA GLU A 52 9.81 23.58 -9.80
C GLU A 52 9.75 22.06 -9.58
N GLU A 53 8.99 21.57 -8.60
CA GLU A 53 8.84 20.14 -8.31
C GLU A 53 7.35 19.75 -8.32
N GLU A 54 7.03 18.57 -8.87
CA GLU A 54 5.68 18.01 -8.90
C GLU A 54 5.70 16.51 -8.58
N ALA A 55 4.56 15.97 -8.15
CA ALA A 55 4.35 14.54 -7.96
C ALA A 55 3.00 14.10 -8.51
N ILE A 56 2.98 12.94 -9.17
CA ILE A 56 1.77 12.29 -9.69
C ILE A 56 1.77 10.84 -9.20
N GLY A 57 0.64 10.40 -8.64
CA GLY A 57 0.48 9.04 -8.14
C GLY A 57 -0.61 8.28 -8.89
N TYR A 58 -0.39 6.98 -9.09
CA TYR A 58 -1.37 6.04 -9.62
C TYR A 58 -1.24 4.70 -8.89
N VAL A 59 -2.14 4.45 -7.94
CA VAL A 59 -2.15 3.25 -7.10
C VAL A 59 -0.81 3.06 -6.36
N ASP A 60 0.10 2.25 -6.89
CA ASP A 60 1.42 1.92 -6.36
C ASP A 60 2.55 2.71 -7.01
N ASP A 61 2.31 3.34 -8.16
CA ASP A 61 3.28 4.17 -8.83
C ASP A 61 3.22 5.61 -8.33
N VAL A 62 4.39 6.20 -8.07
CA VAL A 62 4.56 7.64 -7.83
C VAL A 62 5.70 8.16 -8.70
N CYS A 63 5.39 9.15 -9.52
CA CYS A 63 6.34 9.87 -10.34
C CYS A 63 6.66 11.21 -9.70
N PHE A 64 7.95 11.48 -9.45
CA PHE A 64 8.45 12.80 -9.04
C PHE A 64 9.07 13.51 -10.24
N ILE A 65 8.72 14.78 -10.42
CA ILE A 65 9.15 15.61 -11.54
C ILE A 65 9.88 16.82 -10.96
N ALA A 66 10.99 17.20 -11.56
CA ALA A 66 11.72 18.43 -11.24
C ALA A 66 12.09 19.16 -12.53
N PHE A 67 11.90 20.48 -12.55
CA PHE A 67 12.23 21.33 -13.68
C PHE A 67 13.57 22.03 -13.45
N GLY A 68 14.56 21.71 -14.28
CA GLY A 68 15.85 22.40 -14.30
C GLY A 68 15.74 23.80 -14.92
N LYS A 69 16.64 24.70 -14.52
CA LYS A 69 16.84 26.00 -15.16
C LYS A 69 17.95 25.93 -16.21
#